data_AF-A0A1C2IZP8-F1
#
_entry.id   AF-A0A1C2IZP8-F1
#
_cell.length_a   1.000
_cell.length_b   1.000
_cell.length_c   1.000
_cell.angle_alpha   90.00
_cell.angle_beta   90.00
_cell.angle_gamma   90.00
#
_symmetry.space_group_name_H-M   'P 1'
#
loop_
_entity.id
_entity.type
_entity.pdbx_description
1 polymer ?
#
loop_
_entity_poly.entity_id
_entity_poly.type
_entity_poly.pdbx_seq_one_letter_code
_entity_poly.pdbx_strand_id
1 'polypeptide(L)'
;MQDLILTMAELETLGVTFVVPGHIDMSTPMGRMMAHLLSAVAEFERELIRERVRSGLANARAKGNAWVGPARPHGMWTRACL
;
A
#
# COMPACT_ATOMS: atom_id res chain seq x y z
N MET A 1 0.42 2.68 -7.88
CA MET A 1 -0.66 1.83 -7.36
C MET A 1 -1.94 2.64 -7.44
N GLN A 2 -2.52 2.72 -8.64
CA GLN A 2 -3.74 3.47 -8.94
C GLN A 2 -5.01 2.74 -8.50
N ASP A 3 -4.94 1.93 -7.44
CA ASP A 3 -5.98 0.95 -7.10
C ASP A 3 -7.32 1.66 -6.87
N LEU A 4 -7.33 2.73 -6.06
CA LEU A 4 -8.52 3.55 -5.82
C LEU A 4 -9.14 4.13 -7.11
N ILE A 5 -8.33 4.68 -8.02
CA ILE A 5 -8.84 5.27 -9.27
C ILE A 5 -9.39 4.18 -10.19
N LEU A 6 -8.70 3.04 -10.28
CA LEU A 6 -9.12 1.92 -11.12
C LEU A 6 -10.43 1.32 -10.61
N THR A 7 -10.55 1.06 -9.31
CA THR A 7 -11.80 0.56 -8.72
C THR A 7 -12.94 1.56 -8.90
N MET A 8 -12.67 2.87 -8.80
CA MET A 8 -13.69 3.89 -9.02
C MET A 8 -14.15 3.95 -10.48
N ALA A 9 -13.22 3.85 -11.44
CA ALA A 9 -13.56 3.78 -12.86
C ALA A 9 -14.38 2.51 -13.18
N GLU A 10 -14.02 1.37 -12.60
CA GLU A 10 -14.78 0.12 -12.73
C GLU A 10 -16.21 0.26 -12.17
N LEU A 11 -16.36 0.87 -10.99
CA LEU A 11 -17.68 1.13 -10.40
C LEU A 11 -18.53 2.06 -11.28
N GLU A 12 -17.93 3.10 -11.88
CA GLU A 12 -18.62 3.96 -12.84
C GLU A 12 -19.11 3.17 -14.07
N THR A 13 -18.32 2.23 -14.60
CA THR A 13 -18.78 1.38 -15.73
C THR A 13 -19.95 0.46 -15.37
N LEU A 14 -20.10 0.12 -14.08
CA LEU A 14 -21.20 -0.67 -13.55
C LEU A 14 -22.42 0.20 -13.18
N GLY A 15 -22.35 1.51 -13.37
CA GLY A 15 -23.40 2.46 -13.00
C GLY A 15 -23.54 2.65 -11.48
N VAL A 16 -22.51 2.31 -10.72
CA VAL A 16 -22.49 2.41 -9.26
C VAL A 16 -21.83 3.71 -8.84
N THR A 17 -22.57 4.55 -8.14
CA THR A 17 -22.04 5.81 -7.62
C THR A 17 -21.49 5.64 -6.20
N PHE A 18 -20.24 6.04 -5.98
CA PHE A 18 -19.64 6.05 -4.66
C PHE A 18 -19.88 7.38 -3.96
N VAL A 19 -20.72 7.37 -2.92
CA VAL A 19 -21.03 8.55 -2.10
C VAL A 19 -20.70 8.23 -0.65
N VAL A 20 -19.86 9.07 -0.04
CA VAL A 20 -19.66 9.05 1.42
C VAL A 20 -20.64 10.05 2.03
N PRO A 21 -21.68 9.59 2.76
CA PRO A 21 -22.70 10.49 3.28
C PRO A 21 -22.10 11.59 4.15
N GLY A 22 -22.46 12.85 3.85
CA GLY A 22 -22.04 14.05 4.57
C GLY A 22 -20.71 14.67 4.15
N HIS A 23 -19.98 14.11 3.18
CA HIS A 23 -18.58 14.51 2.96
C HIS A 23 -18.23 14.70 1.48
N ILE A 24 -18.31 13.65 0.66
CA ILE A 24 -17.78 13.70 -0.71
C ILE A 24 -18.64 12.83 -1.62
N ASP A 25 -19.20 13.44 -2.66
CA ASP A 25 -19.80 12.74 -3.80
C ASP A 25 -18.76 12.61 -4.91
N MET A 26 -18.29 11.38 -5.13
CA MET A 26 -17.23 11.09 -6.09
C MET A 26 -17.71 11.04 -7.54
N SER A 27 -19.02 11.11 -7.81
CA SER A 27 -19.54 11.22 -9.19
C SER A 27 -19.43 12.62 -9.78
N THR A 28 -19.26 13.63 -8.92
CA THR A 28 -19.10 15.02 -9.36
C THR A 28 -17.71 15.24 -9.94
N PRO A 29 -17.53 16.19 -10.88
CA PRO A 29 -16.19 16.54 -11.39
C PRO A 29 -15.20 16.93 -10.27
N MET A 30 -15.70 17.60 -9.22
CA MET A 30 -14.91 17.92 -8.03
C MET A 30 -14.53 16.67 -7.23
N GLY A 31 -15.46 15.74 -7.04
CA GLY A 31 -15.22 14.46 -6.38
C GLY A 31 -14.16 13.61 -7.07
N ARG A 32 -14.23 13.50 -8.40
CA ARG A 32 -13.18 12.82 -9.19
C ARG A 32 -11.80 13.47 -9.01
N MET A 33 -11.72 14.80 -9.02
CA MET A 33 -10.46 15.51 -8.74
C MET A 33 -9.92 15.19 -7.34
N MET A 34 -10.79 15.15 -6.33
CA MET A 34 -10.42 14.78 -4.97
C MET A 34 -9.94 13.33 -4.87
N ALA A 35 -10.58 12.40 -5.57
CA ALA A 35 -10.14 11.00 -5.63
C ALA A 35 -8.71 10.87 -6.20
N HIS A 36 -8.38 11.64 -7.23
CA HIS A 36 -7.02 11.68 -7.79
C HIS A 36 -6.00 12.25 -6.79
N LEU A 37 -6.35 13.34 -6.09
CA LEU A 37 -5.48 13.92 -5.05
C LEU A 37 -5.23 12.92 -3.91
N LEU A 38 -6.30 12.29 -3.41
CA LEU A 38 -6.19 11.27 -2.36
C LEU A 38 -5.35 10.08 -2.80
N SER A 39 -5.47 9.66 -4.07
CA SER A 39 -4.64 8.60 -4.64
C SER A 39 -3.16 8.99 -4.67
N ALA A 40 -2.85 10.23 -5.07
CA ALA A 40 -1.47 10.73 -5.07
C ALA A 40 -0.89 10.78 -3.65
N VAL A 41 -1.67 11.21 -2.65
CA VAL A 41 -1.25 11.21 -1.24
C VAL A 41 -1.02 9.79 -0.73
N ALA A 42 -1.92 8.85 -1.06
CA ALA A 42 -1.77 7.45 -0.67
C ALA A 42 -0.49 6.82 -1.26
N GLU A 43 -0.16 7.14 -2.51
CA GLU A 43 1.10 6.70 -3.13
C GLU A 43 2.32 7.30 -2.43
N PHE A 44 2.26 8.60 -2.11
CA PHE A 44 3.34 9.28 -1.39
C PHE A 44 3.61 8.67 -0.01
N GLU A 45 2.55 8.46 0.80
CA GLU A 45 2.69 7.83 2.11
C GLU A 45 3.26 6.41 2.01
N ARG A 46 2.85 5.65 0.99
CA ARG A 46 3.37 4.31 0.74
C ARG A 46 4.87 4.33 0.43
N GLU A 47 5.29 5.29 -0.40
CA GLU A 47 6.70 5.46 -0.75
C GLU A 47 7.54 5.81 0.48
N LEU A 48 7.05 6.71 1.34
CA LEU A 48 7.69 7.04 2.62
C LEU A 48 7.81 5.83 3.57
N ILE A 49 6.75 5.01 3.67
CA ILE A 49 6.79 3.78 4.48
C ILE A 49 7.86 2.83 3.93
N ARG A 50 7.93 2.65 2.60
CA ARG A 50 8.94 1.80 1.96
C ARG A 50 10.36 2.29 2.23
N GLU A 51 10.57 3.59 2.14
CA GLU A 51 11.87 4.20 2.42
C GLU A 51 12.31 3.94 3.87
N ARG A 52 11.40 4.11 4.84
CA ARG A 52 11.67 3.78 6.24
C ARG A 52 12.02 2.30 6.43
N VAL A 53 11.27 1.40 5.80
CA VAL A 53 11.53 -0.04 5.86
C VAL A 53 12.90 -0.38 5.27
N ARG A 54 13.26 0.20 4.12
CA ARG A 54 14.58 0.00 3.49
C ARG A 54 15.71 0.46 4.40
N SER A 55 15.59 1.65 4.99
CA SER A 55 16.57 2.19 5.94
C SER A 55 16.71 1.31 7.19
N GLY A 56 15.59 0.82 7.72
CA GLY A 56 15.60 -0.15 8.84
C GLY A 56 16.29 -1.47 8.47
N LEU A 57 16.01 -2.00 7.27
CA LEU A 57 16.63 -3.22 6.75
C LEU A 57 18.14 -3.05 6.57
N ALA A 58 18.58 -1.90 6.03
CA ALA A 58 19.99 -1.58 5.83
C ALA A 58 20.74 -1.52 7.16
N ASN A 59 20.16 -0.87 8.18
CA ASN A 59 20.70 -0.83 9.53
C ASN A 59 20.78 -2.23 10.17
N ALA A 60 19.73 -3.05 10.03
CA ALA A 60 19.71 -4.42 10.53
C ALA A 60 20.79 -5.29 9.87
N ARG A 61 20.97 -5.16 8.55
CA ARG A 61 22.05 -5.84 7.81
C ARG A 61 23.43 -5.40 8.27
N ALA A 62 23.65 -4.10 8.47
CA ALA A 62 24.92 -3.56 8.97
C ALA A 62 25.28 -4.11 10.36
N LYS A 63 24.26 -4.39 11.19
CA LYS A 63 24.43 -5.01 12.52
C LYS A 63 24.62 -6.54 12.48
N GLY A 64 24.72 -7.14 11.29
CA GLY A 64 24.93 -8.58 11.12
C GLY A 64 23.67 -9.45 11.23
N ASN A 65 22.48 -8.87 11.32
CA ASN A 65 21.23 -9.64 11.30
C ASN A 65 20.91 -10.05 9.85
N ALA A 66 21.23 -11.30 9.50
CA ALA A 66 21.00 -11.88 8.18
C ALA A 66 19.51 -12.04 7.82
N TRP A 67 18.61 -11.88 8.79
CA TRP A 67 17.19 -12.20 8.60
C TRP A 67 16.30 -11.17 9.29
N VAL A 68 15.37 -10.58 8.53
CA VAL A 68 14.48 -9.49 8.96
C VAL A 68 13.01 -9.77 8.57
N GLY A 69 12.66 -11.05 8.40
CA GLY A 69 11.34 -11.53 8.00
C GLY A 69 10.46 -12.00 9.18
N PRO A 70 9.23 -12.50 8.91
CA PRO A 70 8.33 -13.03 9.95
C PRO A 70 8.83 -14.35 10.53
N ALA A 71 8.69 -14.57 11.85
CA ALA A 71 9.25 -15.71 12.62
C ALA A 71 9.32 -17.01 11.81
N ARG A 72 10.51 -17.61 11.67
CA ARG A 72 10.61 -18.91 10.98
C ARG A 72 9.70 -19.92 11.72
N PRO A 73 8.81 -20.62 11.01
CA PRO A 73 7.99 -21.64 11.65
C PRO A 73 8.90 -22.68 12.30
N HIS A 74 8.55 -23.04 13.54
CA HIS A 74 9.27 -24.04 14.32
C HIS A 74 9.26 -25.37 13.55
N GLY A 75 10.42 -25.76 13.00
CA GLY A 75 10.57 -27.02 12.24
C GLY A 75 11.42 -26.95 10.95
N MET A 76 11.76 -25.76 10.44
CA MET A 76 12.57 -25.61 9.21
C MET A 76 14.07 -25.41 9.49
N TRP A 77 14.67 -26.23 10.35
CA TRP A 77 16.08 -26.10 10.76
C TRP A 77 17.03 -27.16 10.16
N THR A 78 16.53 -28.17 9.44
CA THR A 78 17.32 -29.40 9.15
C THR A 78 17.87 -29.59 7.75
N ARG A 79 17.74 -28.64 6.79
CA ARG A 79 18.24 -28.86 5.41
C ARG A 79 19.23 -27.84 4.85
N ALA A 80 19.78 -26.93 5.66
CA ALA A 80 20.76 -25.95 5.20
C ALA A 80 22.21 -26.20 5.70
N CYS A 81 22.48 -27.35 6.33
CA CYS A 81 23.82 -27.74 6.82
C CYS A 81 24.34 -29.07 6.25
N LEU A 82 23.86 -29.50 5.07
CA LEU A 82 24.48 -30.57 4.29
C LEU A 82 24.87 -30.04 2.92
#